data_AF-A0A845YTX7-F1
#
_entry.id   AF-A0A845YTX7-F1
#
_cell.length_a   1.000
_cell.length_b   1.000
_cell.length_c   1.000
_cell.angle_alpha   90.00
_cell.angle_beta   90.00
_cell.angle_gamma   90.00
#
_symmetry.space_group_name_H-M   'P 1'
#
loop_
_entity.id
_entity.type
_entity.pdbx_description
1 polymer ?
#
loop_
_entity_poly.entity_id
_entity_poly.type
_entity_poly.pdbx_seq_one_letter_code
_entity_poly.pdbx_strand_id
1 'polypeptide(L)'
;MNKVSGQPKFKKKGRDDSLTLDGSISVGFNQIKLPRIGWIKTYEVLPDNVTPKSVTISRTSDRWFVSFKVETIPQMTEKSVDVVGVDLGVKSRFFTLNW
;
A
#
# COMPACT_ATOMS: atom_id res chain seq x y z
N MET A 1 3.36 -16.97 -15.84
CA MET A 1 3.78 -16.03 -16.90
C MET A 1 4.74 -15.00 -16.30
N ASN A 2 6.03 -15.12 -16.57
CA ASN A 2 7.01 -14.11 -16.13
C ASN A 2 6.86 -12.88 -17.01
N LYS A 3 6.54 -11.74 -16.40
CA LYS A 3 6.45 -10.45 -17.08
C LYS A 3 7.88 -10.04 -17.42
N VAL A 4 8.34 -10.32 -18.65
CA VAL A 4 9.62 -9.82 -19.16
C VAL A 4 9.50 -8.30 -19.17
N SER A 5 10.15 -7.65 -18.20
CA SER A 5 10.17 -6.18 -18.13
C SER A 5 10.86 -5.67 -19.38
N GLY A 6 10.10 -5.00 -20.26
CA GLY A 6 10.67 -4.24 -21.35
C GLY A 6 11.64 -3.16 -20.84
N GLN A 7 12.36 -2.53 -21.76
CA GLN A 7 13.33 -1.49 -21.42
C GLN A 7 12.70 -0.40 -20.51
N PRO A 8 13.43 0.07 -19.49
CA PRO A 8 12.93 1.10 -18.59
C PRO A 8 12.59 2.36 -19.40
N LYS A 9 11.36 2.83 -19.28
CA LYS A 9 10.90 4.06 -19.93
C LYS A 9 11.14 5.23 -19.00
N PHE A 10 11.59 6.35 -19.56
CA PHE A 10 11.66 7.60 -18.80
C PHE A 10 10.28 7.96 -18.22
N LYS A 11 10.25 8.43 -16.97
CA LYS A 11 9.02 8.92 -16.35
C LYS A 11 8.54 10.17 -17.09
N LYS A 12 7.25 10.23 -17.38
CA LYS A 12 6.58 11.40 -17.98
C LYS A 12 5.72 12.06 -16.90
N LYS A 13 5.84 13.37 -16.72
CA LYS A 13 5.01 14.14 -15.79
C LYS A 13 3.52 13.94 -16.11
N GLY A 14 2.69 13.74 -15.08
CA GLY A 14 1.25 13.55 -15.22
C GLY A 14 0.86 12.12 -15.60
N ARG A 15 1.81 11.19 -15.66
CA ARG A 15 1.57 9.76 -15.88
C ARG A 15 2.32 8.95 -14.84
N ASP A 16 1.58 8.24 -13.99
CA ASP A 16 2.13 7.36 -12.96
C ASP A 16 3.12 8.07 -12.00
N ASP A 17 2.79 9.32 -11.64
CA ASP A 17 3.61 10.15 -10.76
C ASP A 17 3.78 9.46 -9.40
N SER A 18 5.00 9.05 -9.10
CA SER A 18 5.34 8.31 -7.90
C SER A 18 6.76 8.59 -7.43
N LEU A 19 6.92 8.69 -6.12
CA LEU A 19 8.18 8.89 -5.42
C LEU A 19 8.30 7.85 -4.31
N THR A 20 9.33 7.02 -4.39
CA THR A 20 9.69 6.10 -3.32
C THR A 20 10.88 6.67 -2.55
N LEU A 21 10.74 6.72 -1.24
CA LEU A 21 11.76 7.20 -0.31
C LEU A 21 12.06 6.09 0.69
N ASP A 22 13.34 5.77 0.79
CA ASP A 22 13.89 4.88 1.80
C ASP A 22 14.62 5.74 2.84
N GLY A 23 14.45 5.44 4.13
CA GLY A 23 15.17 6.14 5.19
C GLY A 23 14.37 6.34 6.48
N SER A 24 14.76 7.34 7.26
CA SER A 24 14.14 7.67 8.54
C SER A 24 12.74 8.25 8.33
N ILE A 25 11.74 7.38 8.40
CA ILE A 25 10.32 7.72 8.34
C ILE A 25 9.77 7.67 9.77
N SER A 26 9.03 8.71 10.17
CA SER A 26 8.32 8.72 11.46
C SER A 26 6.83 8.86 11.22
N VAL A 27 6.04 8.04 11.88
CA VAL A 27 4.58 8.06 11.81
C VAL A 27 4.05 8.73 13.07
N GLY A 28 3.18 9.73 12.90
CA GLY A 28 2.35 10.29 13.96
C GLY A 28 0.87 10.05 13.66
N PHE A 29 -0.01 10.56 14.52
CA PHE A 29 -1.44 10.26 14.47
C PHE A 29 -2.11 10.52 13.11
N ASN A 30 -1.94 11.72 12.52
CA ASN A 30 -2.50 12.09 11.22
C ASN A 30 -1.45 12.73 10.31
N GLN A 31 -0.18 12.42 10.56
CA GLN A 31 0.93 13.03 9.86
C GLN A 31 2.11 12.08 9.78
N ILE A 32 2.83 12.15 8.67
CA ILE A 32 4.02 11.35 8.42
C ILE A 32 5.21 12.28 8.18
N LYS A 33 6.36 11.96 8.79
CA LYS A 33 7.62 12.64 8.56
C LYS A 33 8.42 11.85 7.54
N LEU A 34 8.68 12.48 6.39
CA LEU A 34 9.47 11.90 5.33
C LEU A 34 10.91 12.46 5.32
N PRO A 35 11.90 11.66 4.90
CA PRO A 35 13.25 12.15 4.72
C PRO A 35 13.24 13.27 3.68
N ARG A 36 13.91 14.40 3.99
CA ARG A 36 14.03 15.62 3.17
C ARG A 36 12.76 16.46 2.99
N ILE A 37 11.57 15.88 2.97
CA ILE A 37 10.32 16.64 2.79
C ILE A 37 9.80 17.17 4.14
N GLY A 38 10.01 16.44 5.23
CA GLY A 38 9.50 16.80 6.55
C GLY A 38 8.09 16.26 6.82
N TRP A 39 7.32 16.97 7.64
CA TRP A 39 5.99 16.54 8.08
C TRP A 39 4.92 16.83 7.02
N ILE A 40 4.12 15.81 6.70
CA ILE A 40 2.99 15.88 5.78
C ILE A 40 1.75 15.36 6.50
N LYS A 41 0.64 16.08 6.39
CA LYS A 41 -0.64 15.64 6.96
C LYS A 41 -1.31 14.60 6.05
N THR A 42 -1.83 13.54 6.65
CA THR A 42 -2.66 12.53 5.99
C THR A 42 -4.13 12.77 6.36
N TYR A 43 -5.03 12.35 5.48
CA TYR A 43 -6.47 12.39 5.77
C TYR A 43 -6.87 11.28 6.76
N GLU A 44 -6.24 10.11 6.62
CA GLU A 44 -6.47 8.96 7.48
C GLU A 44 -5.58 9.01 8.73
N VAL A 45 -6.11 8.45 9.83
CA VAL A 45 -5.35 8.18 11.04
C VAL A 45 -4.40 7.02 10.76
N LEU A 46 -3.12 7.23 11.04
CA LEU A 46 -2.09 6.23 10.79
C LEU A 46 -1.93 5.31 12.01
N PRO A 47 -1.51 4.05 11.80
CA PRO A 47 -1.25 3.13 12.90
C PRO A 47 -0.06 3.62 13.74
N ASP A 48 -0.27 3.67 15.06
CA ASP A 48 0.77 4.01 16.02
C ASP A 48 1.81 2.89 16.16
N ASN A 49 3.01 3.23 16.63
CA ASN A 49 4.13 2.31 16.86
C ASN A 49 4.63 1.52 15.63
N VAL A 50 4.38 2.05 14.43
CA VAL A 50 4.89 1.49 13.18
C VAL A 50 6.07 2.31 12.68
N THR A 51 7.18 1.64 12.38
CA THR A 51 8.36 2.24 11.73
C THR A 51 8.53 1.65 10.34
N PRO A 52 8.02 2.31 9.27
CA PRO A 52 8.17 1.83 7.91
C PRO A 52 9.63 1.83 7.46
N LYS A 53 10.04 0.82 6.69
CA LYS A 53 11.35 0.81 6.02
C LYS A 53 11.38 1.71 4.80
N SER A 54 10.28 1.75 4.07
CA SER A 54 10.13 2.56 2.87
C SER A 54 8.72 3.13 2.76
N VAL A 55 8.62 4.30 2.12
CA VAL A 55 7.36 4.96 1.80
C VAL A 55 7.31 5.26 0.31
N THR A 56 6.17 4.99 -0.32
CA THR A 56 5.89 5.42 -1.69
C THR A 56 4.70 6.36 -1.69
N ILE A 57 4.93 7.57 -2.21
CA ILE A 57 3.89 8.55 -2.51
C ILE A 57 3.53 8.41 -3.98
N SER A 58 2.25 8.18 -4.29
CA SER A 58 1.80 8.01 -5.67
C SER A 58 0.54 8.82 -5.95
N ARG A 59 0.43 9.35 -7.16
CA ARG A 59 -0.77 10.03 -7.64
C ARG A 59 -1.65 9.06 -8.42
N THR A 60 -2.92 8.95 -8.03
CA THR A 60 -3.93 8.14 -8.71
C THR A 60 -5.25 8.90 -8.74
N SER A 61 -5.88 9.02 -9.92
CA SER A 61 -7.16 9.73 -10.09
C SER A 61 -7.17 11.11 -9.42
N ASP A 62 -6.12 11.91 -9.66
CA ASP A 62 -5.92 13.25 -9.10
C ASP A 62 -5.79 13.34 -7.56
N ARG A 63 -5.59 12.21 -6.88
CA ARG A 63 -5.33 12.15 -5.45
C ARG A 63 -3.94 11.60 -5.15
N TRP A 64 -3.35 12.06 -4.07
CA TRP A 64 -2.07 11.56 -3.57
C TRP A 64 -2.30 10.53 -2.48
N PHE A 65 -1.65 9.39 -2.63
CA PHE A 65 -1.70 8.29 -1.67
C PHE A 65 -0.31 8.01 -1.13
N VAL A 66 -0.26 7.60 0.13
CA VAL A 66 0.97 7.21 0.81
C VAL A 66 0.86 5.73 1.14
N SER A 67 1.84 4.96 0.71
CA SER A 67 1.98 3.54 1.05
C SER A 67 3.27 3.34 1.82
N PHE A 68 3.23 2.49 2.85
CA PHE A 68 4.38 2.19 3.70
C PHE A 68 4.64 0.69 3.70
N LYS A 69 5.92 0.31 3.63
CA LYS A 69 6.35 -1.07 3.80
C LYS A 69 6.84 -1.27 5.23
N VAL A 70 6.17 -2.18 5.94
CA VAL A 70 6.42 -2.51 7.34
C VAL A 70 6.75 -3.99 7.43
N GLU A 71 7.73 -4.34 8.25
CA GLU A 71 7.98 -5.74 8.61
C GLU A 71 7.08 -6.10 9.78
N THR A 72 6.12 -6.99 9.53
CA THR A 72 5.24 -7.53 10.55
C THR A 72 5.43 -9.04 10.59
N ILE A 73 5.58 -9.58 11.80
CA ILE A 73 5.55 -11.04 12.01
C ILE A 73 4.09 -11.46 11.98
N PRO A 74 3.66 -12.35 11.07
CA PRO A 74 2.28 -12.80 11.04
C PRO A 74 1.97 -13.54 12.34
N GLN A 75 1.00 -13.04 13.10
CA GLN A 75 0.45 -13.81 14.22
C GLN A 75 -0.45 -14.91 13.63
N MET A 76 -0.10 -16.17 13.93
CA MET A 76 -0.97 -17.29 13.61
C MET A 76 -2.17 -17.25 14.56
N THR A 77 -3.32 -16.80 14.05
CA THR A 77 -4.59 -17.03 14.73
C THR A 77 -4.97 -18.50 14.55
N GLU A 78 -5.36 -19.16 15.64
CA GLU A 78 -5.91 -20.51 15.59
C GLU A 78 -7.13 -20.51 14.67
N LYS A 79 -7.05 -21.28 13.58
CA LYS A 79 -8.16 -21.43 12.65
C LYS A 79 -9.18 -22.37 13.31
N SER A 80 -10.36 -21.86 13.63
CA SER A 80 -11.47 -22.67 14.16
C SER A 80 -12.22 -23.47 13.08
N VAL A 81 -11.74 -23.45 11.84
CA VAL A 81 -12.34 -24.14 10.68
C VAL A 81 -11.26 -24.85 9.86
N ASP A 82 -11.51 -26.12 9.60
CA ASP A 82 -10.54 -27.10 9.09
C ASP A 82 -10.21 -26.89 7.59
N VAL A 83 -11.18 -26.43 6.79
CA VAL A 83 -10.99 -26.18 5.34
C VAL A 83 -11.88 -25.03 4.87
N VAL A 84 -11.28 -23.98 4.29
CA VAL A 84 -12.00 -22.95 3.50
C VAL A 84 -11.42 -22.98 2.09
N GLY A 85 -12.20 -23.44 1.12
CA GLY A 85 -11.84 -23.39 -0.29
C GLY A 85 -12.00 -21.96 -0.82
N VAL A 86 -10.90 -21.30 -1.16
CA VAL A 86 -10.92 -19.99 -1.82
C VAL A 86 -10.72 -20.22 -3.31
N ASP A 87 -11.82 -20.20 -4.07
CA ASP A 87 -11.77 -20.20 -5.54
C ASP A 87 -11.57 -18.77 -6.05
N LEU A 88 -10.38 -18.46 -6.55
CA LEU A 88 -10.12 -17.20 -7.27
C LEU A 88 -10.50 -17.38 -8.74
N GLY A 89 -11.74 -17.77 -8.98
CA GLY A 89 -12.34 -17.84 -10.30
C GLY A 89 -12.46 -16.44 -10.89
N VAL A 90 -11.50 -16.04 -11.72
CA VAL A 90 -11.59 -14.81 -12.51
C VAL A 90 -12.71 -14.99 -13.53
N LYS A 91 -13.95 -14.63 -13.20
CA LYS A 91 -15.02 -14.24 -14.14
C LYS A 91 -16.25 -13.66 -13.42
N SER A 92 -16.51 -12.39 -13.74
CA SER A 92 -17.80 -11.69 -13.73
C SER A 92 -18.64 -11.62 -12.44
N ARG A 93 -18.58 -10.44 -11.81
CA ARG A 93 -19.69 -9.47 -11.69
C ARG A 93 -20.93 -9.89 -10.86
N PHE A 94 -21.03 -9.24 -9.69
CA PHE A 94 -22.14 -9.11 -8.72
C PHE A 94 -22.44 -10.31 -7.81
N PHE A 95 -22.28 -10.11 -6.51
CA PHE A 95 -22.96 -10.88 -5.47
C PHE A 95 -24.12 -10.03 -4.95
N THR A 96 -25.35 -10.48 -5.13
CA THR A 96 -26.51 -10.03 -4.35
C THR A 96 -26.79 -11.10 -3.30
N LEU A 97 -26.78 -10.70 -2.03
CA LEU A 97 -27.29 -11.50 -0.92
C LEU A 97 -28.81 -11.28 -0.87
N ASN A 98 -29.59 -12.34 -1.01
CA ASN A 98 -30.98 -12.37 -0.56
C ASN A 98 -31.05 -13.22 0.71
N TRP A 99 -31.90 -12.77 1.63
CA TRP A 99 -32.23 -13.36 2.92
C TRP A 99 -32.93 -14.71 2.78
#